data_AF-A0A7K4D691-F1
#
_entry.id   AF-A0A7K4D691-F1
#
_cell.length_a   1.000
_cell.length_b   1.000
_cell.length_c   1.000
_cell.angle_alpha   90.00
_cell.angle_beta   90.00
_cell.angle_gamma   90.00
#
_symmetry.space_group_name_H-M   'P 1'
#
loop_
_entity.id
_entity.type
_entity.pdbx_description
1 polymer ?
#
loop_
_entity_poly.entity_id
_entity_poly.type
_entity_poly.pdbx_seq_one_letter_code
_entity_poly.pdbx_strand_id
1 'polypeptide(L)'
;MSMPAMRQNRTSGLQTAASAITQESLHAAKEAIALNCKEHLRWLALFQERLEFVEFSELHKFARALSLMTLGHLPTRPETCPFCIQYGRDRECQGCGYAATHGRCDAEDSAFNIFIEAFQELGCAIYQDTGGLNCSPSEARKLLHDSISESIDAASRMLEDLPSACALQLMECKAAYIDHMVANLPLILLSEDVRERCRFVREALGDYW
;
A
#
# COMPACT_ATOMS: atom_id res chain seq x y z
N MET A 1 -26.71 -0.94 18.84
CA MET A 1 -25.60 -0.17 19.45
C MET A 1 -24.92 -1.04 20.50
N SER A 2 -23.92 -1.84 20.09
CA SER A 2 -23.01 -2.60 20.97
C SER A 2 -21.65 -2.69 20.27
N MET A 3 -20.95 -1.55 20.14
CA MET A 3 -19.64 -1.45 19.46
C MET A 3 -18.39 -1.25 20.35
N PRO A 4 -18.45 -0.87 21.65
CA PRO A 4 -17.22 -0.65 22.43
C PRO A 4 -16.49 -1.94 22.83
N ALA A 5 -17.23 -2.96 23.31
CA ALA A 5 -16.63 -4.17 23.88
C ALA A 5 -15.98 -5.09 22.83
N MET A 6 -16.55 -5.14 21.62
CA MET A 6 -16.02 -5.93 20.51
C MET A 6 -14.71 -5.34 19.95
N ARG A 7 -14.61 -4.01 19.86
CA ARG A 7 -13.38 -3.31 19.44
C ARG A 7 -12.26 -3.44 20.47
N GLN A 8 -12.57 -3.33 21.77
CA GLN A 8 -11.57 -3.50 22.84
C GLN A 8 -10.96 -4.91 22.88
N ASN A 9 -11.77 -5.96 22.70
CA ASN A 9 -11.28 -7.34 22.61
C ASN A 9 -10.40 -7.60 21.36
N ARG A 10 -10.70 -6.93 20.24
CA ARG A 10 -9.91 -7.03 19.00
C ARG A 10 -8.51 -6.43 19.19
N THR A 11 -8.43 -5.25 19.81
CA THR A 11 -7.15 -4.56 20.07
C THR A 11 -6.25 -5.35 21.04
N SER A 12 -6.80 -5.90 22.12
CA SER A 12 -6.01 -6.73 23.07
C SER A 12 -5.52 -8.05 22.43
N GLY A 13 -6.34 -8.65 21.56
CA GLY A 13 -5.97 -9.84 20.80
C GLY A 13 -4.80 -9.58 19.84
N LEU A 14 -4.85 -8.46 19.10
CA LEU A 14 -3.77 -8.04 18.20
C LEU A 14 -2.47 -7.73 18.93
N GLN A 15 -2.53 -7.03 20.06
CA GLN A 15 -1.36 -6.75 20.88
C GLN A 15 -0.67 -8.04 21.34
N THR A 16 -1.46 -8.99 21.85
CA THR A 16 -0.95 -10.30 22.28
C THR A 16 -0.30 -11.05 21.13
N ALA A 17 -0.96 -11.06 19.95
CA ALA A 17 -0.43 -11.69 18.75
C ALA A 17 0.87 -11.06 18.27
N ALA A 18 0.95 -9.73 18.25
CA ALA A 18 2.12 -8.99 17.83
C ALA A 18 3.31 -9.24 18.78
N SER A 19 3.06 -9.32 20.10
CA SER A 19 4.10 -9.66 21.08
C SER A 19 4.62 -11.09 20.94
N ALA A 20 3.87 -12.00 20.31
CA ALA A 20 4.28 -13.38 20.04
C ALA A 20 5.10 -13.55 18.74
N ILE A 21 5.28 -12.47 17.96
CA ILE A 21 6.14 -12.50 16.77
C ILE A 21 7.61 -12.58 17.19
N THR A 22 8.32 -13.53 16.59
CA THR A 22 9.75 -13.73 16.78
C THR A 22 10.55 -12.61 16.14
N GLN A 23 11.76 -12.35 16.68
CA GLN A 23 12.66 -11.36 16.10
C GLN A 23 13.06 -11.71 14.65
N GLU A 24 13.19 -13.01 14.33
CA GLU A 24 13.51 -13.48 12.97
C GLU A 24 12.39 -13.13 11.98
N SER A 25 11.13 -13.46 12.29
CA SER A 25 10.00 -13.14 11.41
C SER A 25 9.75 -11.63 11.30
N LEU A 26 9.95 -10.88 12.39
CA LEU A 26 9.88 -9.42 12.36
C LEU A 26 10.98 -8.82 11.48
N HIS A 27 12.21 -9.30 11.64
CA HIS A 27 13.35 -8.83 10.86
C HIS A 27 13.15 -9.10 9.36
N ALA A 28 12.75 -10.32 8.99
CA ALA A 28 12.47 -10.68 7.61
C ALA A 28 11.40 -9.78 6.96
N ALA A 29 10.30 -9.48 7.69
CA ALA A 29 9.27 -8.57 7.19
C ALA A 29 9.81 -7.15 6.97
N LYS A 30 10.61 -6.64 7.92
CA LYS A 30 11.24 -5.31 7.80
C LYS A 30 12.21 -5.25 6.63
N GLU A 31 13.03 -6.28 6.42
CA GLU A 31 13.96 -6.35 5.29
C GLU A 31 13.24 -6.37 3.95
N ALA A 32 12.16 -7.14 3.83
CA ALA A 32 11.32 -7.17 2.62
C ALA A 32 10.71 -5.80 2.32
N ILE A 33 10.16 -5.12 3.33
CA ILE A 33 9.61 -3.76 3.18
C ILE A 33 10.72 -2.76 2.80
N ALA A 34 11.88 -2.84 3.47
CA ALA A 34 13.00 -1.96 3.19
C ALA A 34 13.53 -2.13 1.77
N LEU A 35 13.59 -3.36 1.26
CA LEU A 35 13.97 -3.64 -0.11
C LEU A 35 13.00 -2.97 -1.09
N ASN A 36 11.69 -3.17 -0.91
CA ASN A 36 10.67 -2.56 -1.75
C ASN A 36 10.73 -1.02 -1.72
N CYS A 37 10.92 -0.41 -0.54
CA CYS A 37 11.03 1.05 -0.42
C CYS A 37 12.28 1.59 -1.13
N LYS A 38 13.42 0.91 -1.01
CA LYS A 38 14.66 1.31 -1.70
C LYS A 38 14.52 1.20 -3.21
N GLU A 39 13.87 0.15 -3.71
CA GLU A 39 13.58 0.00 -5.14
C GLU A 39 12.60 1.07 -5.62
N HIS A 40 11.55 1.35 -4.84
CA HIS A 40 10.59 2.41 -5.16
C HIS A 40 11.28 3.77 -5.26
N LEU A 41 12.14 4.13 -4.30
CA LEU A 41 12.91 5.38 -4.33
C LEU A 41 13.78 5.52 -5.58
N ARG A 42 14.41 4.44 -6.03
CA ARG A 42 15.20 4.44 -7.28
C ARG A 42 14.32 4.72 -8.49
N TRP A 43 13.13 4.12 -8.54
CA TRP A 43 12.19 4.39 -9.61
C TRP A 43 11.65 5.81 -9.55
N LEU A 44 11.24 6.31 -8.38
CA LEU A 44 10.74 7.67 -8.21
C LEU A 44 11.77 8.72 -8.67
N ALA A 45 13.05 8.53 -8.34
CA ALA A 45 14.13 9.39 -8.86
C ALA A 45 14.19 9.37 -10.40
N LEU A 46 14.09 8.19 -11.02
CA LEU A 46 14.06 8.07 -12.48
C LEU A 46 12.82 8.72 -13.09
N PHE A 47 11.65 8.59 -12.47
CA PHE A 47 10.43 9.27 -12.89
C PHE A 47 10.60 10.79 -12.77
N GLN A 48 11.18 11.30 -11.68
CA GLN A 48 11.43 12.72 -11.47
C GLN A 48 12.31 13.31 -12.59
N GLU A 49 13.43 12.65 -12.89
CA GLU A 49 14.34 13.07 -13.96
C GLU A 49 13.66 13.05 -15.34
N ARG A 50 12.85 12.02 -15.61
CA ARG A 50 12.21 11.85 -16.92
C ARG A 50 11.07 12.82 -17.15
N LEU A 51 10.33 13.20 -16.12
CA LEU A 51 9.14 14.04 -16.22
C LEU A 51 9.40 15.33 -17.02
N GLU A 52 10.60 15.91 -16.90
CA GLU A 52 10.96 17.14 -17.61
C GLU A 52 10.98 17.00 -19.14
N PHE A 53 11.26 15.80 -19.63
CA PHE A 53 11.37 15.48 -21.05
C PHE A 53 10.11 14.82 -21.62
N VAL A 54 9.06 14.65 -20.81
CA VAL A 54 7.79 14.07 -21.27
C VAL A 54 7.02 15.11 -22.09
N GLU A 55 6.76 14.76 -23.35
CA GLU A 55 5.87 15.50 -24.24
C GLU A 55 4.48 15.64 -23.62
N PHE A 56 3.81 16.77 -23.85
CA PHE A 56 2.50 17.05 -23.24
C PHE A 56 1.44 16.00 -23.55
N SER A 57 1.48 15.41 -24.74
CA SER A 57 0.56 14.33 -25.14
C SER A 57 0.77 13.02 -24.38
N GLU A 58 1.96 12.80 -23.79
CA GLU A 58 2.31 11.57 -23.08
C GLU A 58 2.14 11.68 -21.56
N LEU A 59 1.76 12.84 -21.01
CA LEU A 59 1.65 13.05 -19.56
C LEU A 59 0.61 12.14 -18.90
N HIS A 60 -0.51 11.83 -19.56
CA HIS A 60 -1.51 10.90 -19.03
C HIS A 60 -0.96 9.47 -18.90
N LYS A 61 -0.28 8.99 -19.95
CA LYS A 61 0.40 7.70 -19.95
C LYS A 61 1.51 7.65 -18.90
N PHE A 62 2.23 8.75 -18.70
CA PHE A 62 3.22 8.87 -17.65
C PHE A 62 2.59 8.77 -16.26
N ALA A 63 1.44 9.43 -16.02
CA ALA A 63 0.67 9.33 -14.79
C ALA A 63 0.28 7.88 -14.47
N ARG A 64 -0.17 7.13 -15.48
CA ARG A 64 -0.49 5.70 -15.34
C ARG A 64 0.74 4.86 -15.02
N ALA A 65 1.84 5.07 -15.74
CA ALA A 65 3.08 4.34 -15.50
C ALA A 65 3.62 4.58 -14.09
N LEU A 66 3.60 5.84 -13.62
CA LEU A 66 3.97 6.22 -12.26
C LEU A 66 3.07 5.49 -11.26
N SER A 67 1.75 5.56 -11.45
CA SER A 67 0.78 4.94 -10.53
C SER A 67 0.95 3.42 -10.43
N LEU A 68 1.07 2.73 -11.56
CA LEU A 68 1.30 1.27 -11.57
C LEU A 68 2.64 0.89 -10.94
N MET A 69 3.68 1.68 -11.18
CA MET A 69 4.98 1.48 -10.56
C MET A 69 4.88 1.64 -9.04
N THR A 70 4.23 2.71 -8.57
CA THR A 70 4.01 2.96 -7.14
C THR A 70 3.26 1.81 -6.50
N LEU A 71 2.11 1.39 -7.06
CA LEU A 71 1.34 0.25 -6.55
C LEU A 71 2.16 -1.05 -6.53
N GLY A 72 2.98 -1.29 -7.55
CA GLY A 72 3.81 -2.48 -7.66
C GLY A 72 4.87 -2.63 -6.55
N HIS A 73 5.29 -1.53 -5.92
CA HIS A 73 6.27 -1.54 -4.84
C HIS A 73 5.64 -1.42 -3.44
N LEU A 74 4.32 -1.30 -3.32
CA LEU A 74 3.68 -1.27 -2.01
C LEU A 74 3.78 -2.64 -1.32
N PRO A 75 3.94 -2.68 0.01
CA PRO A 75 4.12 -3.91 0.78
C PRO A 75 2.79 -4.67 0.96
N THR A 76 2.04 -4.95 -0.10
CA THR A 76 0.72 -5.60 0.01
C THR A 76 0.79 -7.13 0.13
N ARG A 77 1.97 -7.72 -0.10
CA ARG A 77 2.14 -9.17 -0.18
C ARG A 77 2.47 -9.85 1.15
N PRO A 78 2.18 -11.15 1.30
CA PRO A 78 2.44 -11.90 2.54
C PRO A 78 3.90 -11.87 3.03
N GLU A 79 4.88 -11.74 2.14
CA GLU A 79 6.31 -11.70 2.48
C GLU A 79 6.71 -10.44 3.26
N THR A 80 5.81 -9.45 3.31
CA THR A 80 5.97 -8.21 4.09
C THR A 80 5.10 -8.19 5.34
N CYS A 81 4.52 -9.32 5.72
CA CYS A 81 3.69 -9.47 6.92
C CYS A 81 4.37 -10.42 7.91
N PRO A 82 4.79 -9.95 9.10
CA PRO A 82 5.49 -10.80 10.06
C PRO A 82 4.65 -11.99 10.53
N PHE A 83 3.32 -11.84 10.57
CA PHE A 83 2.40 -12.94 10.89
C PHE A 83 2.39 -14.02 9.81
N CYS A 84 2.36 -13.63 8.53
CA CYS A 84 2.40 -14.59 7.43
C CYS A 84 3.77 -15.28 7.34
N ILE A 85 4.87 -14.56 7.56
CA ILE A 85 6.22 -15.16 7.60
C ILE A 85 6.31 -16.22 8.71
N GLN A 86 5.77 -15.92 9.90
CA GLN A 86 5.87 -16.84 11.03
C GLN A 86 4.91 -18.04 10.94
N TYR A 87 3.69 -17.83 10.46
CA TYR A 87 2.60 -18.80 10.58
C TYR A 87 2.02 -19.29 9.24
N GLY A 88 2.39 -18.68 8.11
CA GLY A 88 1.93 -19.03 6.77
C GLY A 88 2.88 -20.00 6.08
N ARG A 89 2.93 -21.26 6.55
CA ARG A 89 3.59 -22.33 5.78
C ARG A 89 2.74 -22.70 4.57
N ASP A 90 3.39 -22.91 3.43
CA ASP A 90 2.79 -23.44 2.19
C ASP A 90 1.55 -22.67 1.66
N ARG A 91 1.50 -21.36 1.91
CA ARG A 91 0.41 -20.43 1.50
C ARG A 91 -0.94 -20.67 2.19
N GLU A 92 -1.02 -21.56 3.17
CA GLU A 92 -2.22 -21.76 3.97
C GLU A 92 -2.09 -21.06 5.32
N CYS A 93 -3.09 -20.25 5.67
CA CYS A 93 -3.10 -19.59 6.98
C CYS A 93 -3.47 -20.62 8.05
N GLN A 94 -2.54 -21.01 8.92
CA GLN A 94 -2.79 -21.91 10.06
C GLN A 94 -3.54 -21.24 11.22
N GLY A 95 -4.07 -20.03 11.00
CA GLY A 95 -4.63 -19.18 12.04
C GLY A 95 -3.53 -18.44 12.81
N CYS A 96 -3.15 -17.26 12.32
CA CYS A 96 -2.33 -16.33 13.09
C CYS A 96 -3.21 -15.37 13.91
N GLY A 97 -2.63 -14.59 14.81
CA GLY A 97 -3.42 -13.63 15.59
C GLY A 97 -4.02 -12.48 14.77
N TYR A 98 -3.46 -12.18 13.59
CA TYR A 98 -4.15 -11.37 12.58
C TYR A 98 -5.42 -12.07 12.07
N ALA A 99 -5.31 -13.36 11.71
CA ALA A 99 -6.45 -14.13 11.22
C ALA A 99 -7.58 -14.29 12.25
N ALA A 100 -7.24 -14.38 13.53
CA ALA A 100 -8.21 -14.42 14.62
C ALA A 100 -9.06 -13.13 14.73
N THR A 101 -8.58 -12.02 14.17
CA THR A 101 -9.22 -10.69 14.28
C THR A 101 -9.74 -10.16 12.95
N HIS A 102 -9.22 -10.65 11.82
CA HIS A 102 -9.48 -10.14 10.47
C HIS A 102 -9.91 -11.22 9.46
N GLY A 103 -10.04 -12.47 9.91
CA GLY A 103 -10.25 -13.63 9.02
C GLY A 103 -8.93 -14.17 8.45
N ARG A 104 -8.94 -15.44 8.06
CA ARG A 104 -7.75 -16.09 7.47
C ARG A 104 -7.45 -15.47 6.11
N CYS A 105 -6.18 -15.18 5.82
CA CYS A 105 -5.80 -14.51 4.57
C CYS A 105 -6.13 -15.31 3.30
N ASP A 106 -6.44 -16.60 3.39
CA ASP A 106 -6.88 -17.46 2.29
C ASP A 106 -8.41 -17.60 2.21
N ALA A 107 -9.16 -16.99 3.12
CA ALA A 107 -10.63 -16.95 3.08
C ALA A 107 -11.12 -15.77 2.22
N GLU A 108 -12.07 -16.04 1.31
CA GLU A 108 -12.63 -15.07 0.35
C GLU A 108 -13.17 -13.79 1.03
N ASP A 109 -13.76 -13.92 2.23
CA ASP A 109 -14.37 -12.83 2.98
C ASP A 109 -13.44 -12.16 4.00
N SER A 110 -12.15 -12.51 4.01
CA SER A 110 -11.20 -11.90 4.94
C SER A 110 -10.89 -10.45 4.57
N ALA A 111 -10.57 -9.63 5.57
CA ALA A 111 -10.20 -8.23 5.34
C ALA A 111 -8.98 -8.09 4.41
N PHE A 112 -8.06 -9.07 4.44
CA PHE A 112 -6.93 -9.12 3.52
C PHE A 112 -7.36 -9.38 2.08
N ASN A 113 -8.24 -10.35 1.84
CA ASN A 113 -8.69 -10.65 0.47
C ASN A 113 -9.52 -9.51 -0.13
N ILE A 114 -10.43 -8.93 0.64
CA ILE A 114 -11.20 -7.75 0.19
C ILE A 114 -10.25 -6.60 -0.18
N PHE A 115 -9.23 -6.34 0.65
CA PHE A 115 -8.22 -5.33 0.37
C PHE A 115 -7.40 -5.65 -0.90
N ILE A 116 -6.89 -6.88 -1.05
CA ILE A 116 -6.02 -7.20 -2.20
C ILE A 116 -6.80 -7.25 -3.51
N GLU A 117 -8.07 -7.66 -3.50
CA GLU A 117 -8.97 -7.61 -4.66
C GLU A 117 -9.20 -6.16 -5.08
N ALA A 118 -9.60 -5.28 -4.16
CA ALA A 118 -9.75 -3.85 -4.45
C ALA A 118 -8.44 -3.24 -4.99
N PHE A 119 -7.29 -3.64 -4.41
CA PHE A 119 -5.98 -3.17 -4.83
C PHE A 119 -5.63 -3.61 -6.27
N GLN A 120 -5.94 -4.86 -6.63
CA GLN A 120 -5.75 -5.38 -7.98
C GLN A 120 -6.70 -4.71 -8.99
N GLU A 121 -7.96 -4.52 -8.62
CA GLU A 121 -8.93 -3.80 -9.45
C GLU A 121 -8.49 -2.36 -9.73
N LEU A 122 -7.94 -1.65 -8.73
CA LEU A 122 -7.35 -0.33 -8.95
C LEU A 122 -6.21 -0.38 -9.98
N GLY A 123 -5.31 -1.36 -9.87
CA GLY A 123 -4.24 -1.57 -10.85
C GLY A 123 -4.79 -1.83 -12.26
N CYS A 124 -5.83 -2.66 -12.39
CA CYS A 124 -6.52 -2.90 -13.66
C CYS A 124 -7.15 -1.64 -14.24
N ALA A 125 -7.85 -0.85 -13.42
CA ALA A 125 -8.48 0.39 -13.84
C ALA A 125 -7.44 1.40 -14.36
N ILE A 126 -6.31 1.57 -13.66
CA ILE A 126 -5.21 2.44 -14.10
C ILE A 126 -4.59 1.91 -15.41
N TYR A 127 -4.40 0.60 -15.53
CA TYR A 127 -3.89 -0.01 -16.75
C TYR A 127 -4.84 0.17 -17.93
N GLN A 128 -6.15 0.20 -17.70
CA GLN A 128 -7.16 0.35 -18.76
C GLN A 128 -7.55 1.80 -19.03
N ASP A 129 -7.15 2.75 -18.17
CA ASP A 129 -7.42 4.17 -18.35
C ASP A 129 -6.74 4.68 -19.62
N THR A 130 -7.51 4.89 -20.68
CA THR A 130 -7.03 5.41 -21.97
C THR A 130 -7.54 6.82 -22.23
N GLY A 131 -8.01 7.49 -21.17
CA GLY A 131 -8.49 8.86 -21.21
C GLY A 131 -7.42 9.89 -21.59
N GLY A 132 -7.85 11.14 -21.65
CA GLY A 132 -6.98 12.30 -21.86
C GLY A 132 -6.79 13.09 -20.57
N LEU A 133 -5.92 14.11 -20.64
CA LEU A 133 -5.78 15.07 -19.55
C LEU A 133 -7.06 15.90 -19.38
N ASN A 134 -7.51 16.05 -18.14
CA ASN A 134 -8.64 16.92 -17.77
C ASN A 134 -8.19 18.34 -17.37
N CYS A 135 -6.89 18.63 -17.46
CA CYS A 135 -6.29 19.89 -17.03
C CYS A 135 -5.22 20.37 -18.02
N SER A 136 -4.66 21.56 -17.77
CA SER A 136 -3.57 22.08 -18.62
C SER A 136 -2.31 21.21 -18.49
N PRO A 137 -1.45 21.10 -19.53
CA PRO A 137 -0.22 20.31 -19.45
C PRO A 137 0.75 20.78 -18.35
N SER A 138 0.84 22.08 -18.12
CA SER A 138 1.66 22.65 -17.03
C SER A 138 1.17 22.24 -15.65
N GLU A 139 -0.15 22.21 -15.46
CA GLU A 139 -0.78 21.76 -14.22
C GLU A 139 -0.60 20.24 -14.03
N ALA A 140 -0.74 19.47 -15.11
CA ALA A 140 -0.47 18.02 -15.08
C ALA A 140 0.96 17.70 -14.68
N ARG A 141 1.95 18.42 -15.25
CA ARG A 141 3.36 18.25 -14.88
C ARG A 141 3.60 18.61 -13.41
N LYS A 142 2.99 19.69 -12.92
CA LYS A 142 3.08 20.06 -11.50
C LYS A 142 2.51 18.96 -10.58
N LEU A 143 1.30 18.47 -10.87
CA LEU A 143 0.65 17.41 -10.10
C LEU A 143 1.49 16.11 -10.07
N LEU A 144 2.15 15.77 -11.19
CA LEU A 144 3.09 14.65 -11.24
C LEU A 144 4.33 14.88 -10.39
N HIS A 145 4.90 16.09 -10.41
CA HIS A 145 6.05 16.43 -9.59
C HIS A 145 5.71 16.36 -8.09
N ASP A 146 4.56 16.90 -7.71
CA ASP A 146 4.05 16.88 -6.33
C ASP A 146 3.84 15.43 -5.87
N SER A 147 3.15 14.61 -6.67
CA SER A 147 2.93 13.17 -6.42
C SER A 147 4.25 12.39 -6.23
N ILE A 148 5.25 12.63 -7.08
CA ILE A 148 6.57 11.98 -6.97
C ILE A 148 7.27 12.43 -5.69
N SER A 149 7.28 13.72 -5.40
CA SER A 149 7.97 14.28 -4.23
C SER A 149 7.38 13.75 -2.92
N GLU A 150 6.05 13.77 -2.80
CA GLU A 150 5.36 13.23 -1.63
C GLU A 150 5.58 11.71 -1.47
N SER A 151 5.65 10.98 -2.59
CA SER A 151 5.97 9.54 -2.58
C SER A 151 7.41 9.29 -2.11
N ILE A 152 8.37 10.12 -2.53
CA ILE A 152 9.77 10.03 -2.07
C ILE A 152 9.85 10.22 -0.55
N ASP A 153 9.20 11.28 -0.05
CA ASP A 153 9.18 11.59 1.37
C ASP A 153 8.55 10.45 2.18
N ALA A 154 7.45 9.89 1.70
CA ALA A 154 6.76 8.79 2.37
C ALA A 154 7.59 7.49 2.40
N ALA A 155 8.24 7.12 1.29
CA ALA A 155 9.10 5.95 1.24
C ALA A 155 10.35 6.12 2.12
N SER A 156 10.88 7.34 2.21
CA SER A 156 12.01 7.66 3.08
C SER A 156 11.62 7.57 4.56
N ARG A 157 10.48 8.14 4.96
CA ARG A 157 9.95 8.01 6.34
C ARG A 157 9.74 6.55 6.73
N MET A 158 9.16 5.73 5.83
CA MET A 158 8.98 4.31 6.10
C MET A 158 10.33 3.63 6.41
N LEU A 159 11.39 3.92 5.64
CA LEU A 159 12.72 3.38 5.89
C LEU A 159 13.32 3.82 7.23
N GLU A 160 13.05 5.05 7.66
CA GLU A 160 13.50 5.60 8.95
C GLU A 160 12.79 4.94 10.14
N ASP A 161 11.49 4.65 10.00
CA ASP A 161 10.68 4.07 11.08
C ASP A 161 10.95 2.57 11.29
N LEU A 162 11.26 1.82 10.21
CA LEU A 162 11.41 0.37 10.21
C LEU A 162 12.33 -0.20 11.31
N PRO A 163 13.54 0.33 11.58
CA PRO A 163 14.44 -0.25 12.58
C PRO A 163 13.81 -0.31 13.99
N SER A 164 13.05 0.71 14.37
CA SER A 164 12.50 0.86 15.72
C SER A 164 11.15 0.16 15.93
N ALA A 165 10.40 -0.12 14.85
CA ALA A 165 9.05 -0.64 14.94
C ALA A 165 8.97 -2.06 15.55
N CYS A 166 8.14 -2.27 16.57
CA CYS A 166 7.71 -3.63 16.96
C CYS A 166 6.72 -4.20 15.93
N ALA A 167 6.31 -5.46 16.06
CA ALA A 167 5.42 -6.09 15.07
C ALA A 167 4.06 -5.36 14.91
N LEU A 168 3.52 -4.80 15.99
CA LEU A 168 2.29 -4.01 15.93
C LEU A 168 2.52 -2.71 15.17
N GLN A 169 3.54 -1.95 15.56
CA GLN A 169 3.92 -0.68 14.92
C GLN A 169 4.29 -0.88 13.45
N LEU A 170 4.91 -2.02 13.10
CA LEU A 170 5.26 -2.33 11.72
C LEU A 170 4.00 -2.39 10.85
N MET A 171 2.94 -3.02 11.33
CA MET A 171 1.68 -3.11 10.59
C MET A 171 0.94 -1.77 10.54
N GLU A 172 1.00 -0.97 11.61
CA GLU A 172 0.47 0.41 11.63
C GLU A 172 1.19 1.28 10.59
N CYS A 173 2.53 1.33 10.63
CA CYS A 173 3.35 2.06 9.67
C CYS A 173 3.08 1.58 8.23
N LYS A 174 2.96 0.26 8.04
CA LYS A 174 2.67 -0.35 6.74
C LYS A 174 1.32 0.10 6.19
N ALA A 175 0.25 0.05 6.99
CA ALA A 175 -1.07 0.48 6.55
C ALA A 175 -1.08 1.99 6.26
N ALA A 176 -0.50 2.81 7.13
CA ALA A 176 -0.38 4.25 6.91
C ALA A 176 0.41 4.60 5.64
N TYR A 177 1.51 3.88 5.38
CA TYR A 177 2.30 4.05 4.16
C TYR A 177 1.52 3.70 2.89
N ILE A 178 0.75 2.60 2.90
CA ILE A 178 -0.12 2.23 1.77
C ILE A 178 -1.19 3.29 1.55
N ASP A 179 -1.89 3.74 2.60
CA ASP A 179 -2.94 4.76 2.49
C ASP A 179 -2.38 6.04 1.87
N HIS A 180 -1.24 6.51 2.38
CA HIS A 180 -0.60 7.72 1.91
C HIS A 180 -0.17 7.61 0.44
N MET A 181 0.42 6.48 0.03
CA MET A 181 0.82 6.26 -1.35
C MET A 181 -0.37 6.19 -2.31
N VAL A 182 -1.46 5.54 -1.90
CA VAL A 182 -2.70 5.46 -2.70
C VAL A 182 -3.37 6.83 -2.81
N ALA A 183 -3.35 7.64 -1.73
CA ALA A 183 -3.88 8.99 -1.72
C ALA A 183 -3.08 9.96 -2.60
N ASN A 184 -1.77 9.77 -2.72
CA ASN A 184 -0.87 10.64 -3.49
C ASN A 184 -0.72 10.23 -4.95
N LEU A 185 -1.46 9.21 -5.42
CA LEU A 185 -1.55 8.94 -6.85
C LEU A 185 -2.03 10.20 -7.58
N PRO A 186 -1.60 10.45 -8.83
CA PRO A 186 -2.01 11.62 -9.61
C PRO A 186 -3.47 11.50 -10.13
N LEU A 187 -4.42 11.29 -9.22
CA LEU A 187 -5.82 10.93 -9.48
C LEU A 187 -6.61 11.97 -10.30
N ILE A 188 -6.21 13.24 -10.23
CA ILE A 188 -6.80 14.31 -11.06
C ILE A 188 -6.52 14.06 -12.55
N LEU A 189 -5.39 13.42 -12.85
CA LEU A 189 -4.97 13.08 -14.22
C LEU A 189 -5.56 11.76 -14.71
N LEU A 190 -6.29 11.03 -13.87
CA LEU A 190 -6.87 9.73 -14.19
C LEU A 190 -8.39 9.83 -14.29
N SER A 191 -9.02 8.76 -14.77
CA SER A 191 -10.48 8.69 -14.90
C SER A 191 -11.22 8.73 -13.55
N GLU A 192 -12.53 9.01 -13.58
CA GLU A 192 -13.38 8.93 -12.39
C GLU A 192 -13.47 7.51 -11.83
N ASP A 193 -13.46 6.49 -12.70
CA ASP A 193 -13.45 5.09 -12.29
C ASP A 193 -12.20 4.78 -11.45
N VAL A 194 -11.02 5.27 -11.85
CA VAL A 194 -9.79 5.13 -11.04
C VAL A 194 -9.93 5.82 -9.67
N ARG A 195 -10.56 7.00 -9.62
CA ARG A 195 -10.82 7.71 -8.36
C ARG A 195 -11.75 6.93 -7.44
N GLU A 196 -12.78 6.31 -8.00
CA GLU A 196 -13.72 5.47 -7.26
C GLU A 196 -13.04 4.21 -6.72
N ARG A 197 -12.25 3.51 -7.55
CA ARG A 197 -11.47 2.34 -7.11
C ARG A 197 -10.45 2.69 -6.02
N CYS A 198 -9.81 3.85 -6.13
CA CYS A 198 -8.92 4.35 -5.09
C CYS A 198 -9.65 4.52 -3.74
N ARG A 199 -10.88 5.03 -3.75
CA ARG A 199 -11.70 5.14 -2.54
C ARG A 199 -11.99 3.76 -1.93
N PHE A 200 -12.37 2.77 -2.75
CA PHE A 200 -12.62 1.41 -2.26
C PHE A 200 -11.37 0.77 -1.65
N VAL A 201 -10.19 0.97 -2.25
CA VAL A 201 -8.92 0.47 -1.67
C VAL A 201 -8.69 1.05 -0.28
N ARG A 202 -8.91 2.36 -0.10
CA ARG A 202 -8.71 3.04 1.18
C ARG A 202 -9.72 2.62 2.23
N GLU A 203 -10.98 2.42 1.84
CA GLU A 203 -12.02 1.87 2.71
C GLU A 203 -11.66 0.45 3.17
N ALA A 204 -11.29 -0.44 2.23
CA ALA A 204 -10.88 -1.80 2.54
C ALA A 204 -9.60 -1.87 3.40
N LEU A 205 -8.67 -0.93 3.20
CA LEU A 205 -7.46 -0.81 4.00
C LEU A 205 -7.75 -0.49 5.47
N GLY A 206 -8.81 0.29 5.75
CA GLY A 206 -9.23 0.57 7.12
C GLY A 206 -9.81 -0.64 7.86
N ASP A 207 -10.29 -1.65 7.13
CA ASP A 207 -10.69 -2.93 7.71
C ASP A 207 -9.53 -3.92 7.81
N TYR A 208 -8.50 -3.77 6.95
CA TYR A 208 -7.25 -4.53 6.98
C TYR A 208 -6.42 -4.25 8.24
N TRP A 209 -6.33 -2.99 8.68
CA TRP A 209 -5.60 -2.60 9.90
C TRP A 209 -6.11 -1.28 10.49
#